data_AF-A0A0D0MGH2-F1
#
_entry.id   AF-A0A0D0MGH2-F1
#
_cell.length_a   1.000
_cell.length_b   1.000
_cell.length_c   1.000
_cell.angle_alpha   90.00
_cell.angle_beta   90.00
_cell.angle_gamma   90.00
#
_symmetry.space_group_name_H-M   'P 1'
#
loop_
_entity.id
_entity.type
_entity.pdbx_description
1 polymer ?
#
loop_
_entity_poly.entity_id
_entity_poly.type
_entity_poly.pdbx_seq_one_letter_code
_entity_poly.pdbx_strand_id
1 'polypeptide(L)'
;MKVKVRWFYNHKASDPEATPPPPQEAEAEVPEYTPKTAGAVNVHFYSDHRIKVVISRYAIEHPRYPMSKDDTKPWVTRTDIVDE
;
A
#
# COMPACT_ATOMS: atom_id res chain seq x y z
N MET A 1 8.35 -0.05 15.86
CA MET A 1 8.23 1.41 15.91
C MET A 1 6.89 1.80 15.27
N LYS A 2 6.20 2.86 15.72
CA LYS A 2 4.98 3.35 15.04
C LYS A 2 5.25 4.70 14.41
N VAL A 3 4.69 4.93 13.23
CA VAL A 3 4.77 6.22 12.53
C VAL A 3 3.38 6.67 12.11
N LYS A 4 3.19 7.99 12.03
CA LYS A 4 2.01 8.58 11.43
C LYS A 4 2.28 8.84 9.95
N VAL A 5 1.52 8.20 9.07
CA VAL A 5 1.60 8.38 7.62
C VAL A 5 0.51 9.36 7.22
N ARG A 6 0.90 10.40 6.47
CA ARG A 6 -0.02 11.39 5.90
C ARG A 6 0.09 11.35 4.37
N TRP A 7 -1.05 11.31 3.68
CA TRP A 7 -1.09 11.36 2.22
C TRP A 7 -2.13 12.36 1.71
N PHE A 8 -1.90 12.84 0.50
CA PHE A 8 -2.76 13.76 -0.22
C PHE A 8 -2.97 13.25 -1.64
N TYR A 9 -4.18 13.42 -2.14
CA TYR A 9 -4.47 13.14 -3.55
C TYR A 9 -4.13 14.38 -4.35
N ASN A 10 -3.44 14.20 -5.47
CA ASN A 10 -3.21 15.27 -6.41
C ASN A 10 -4.41 15.40 -7.37
N HIS A 11 -4.58 16.57 -7.98
CA HIS A 11 -5.57 16.77 -9.03
C HIS A 11 -5.34 15.80 -10.19
N LYS A 12 -6.42 15.29 -10.78
CA LYS A 12 -6.29 14.58 -12.05
C LYS A 12 -5.94 15.61 -13.12
N ALA A 13 -4.95 15.33 -13.97
CA ALA A 13 -4.58 16.22 -15.06
C ALA A 13 -5.77 16.54 -16.01
N SER A 14 -6.76 15.65 -16.07
CA SER A 14 -7.99 15.80 -16.85
C SER A 14 -9.05 16.73 -16.23
N ASP A 15 -8.93 17.06 -14.95
CA ASP A 15 -9.84 17.97 -14.24
C ASP A 15 -9.07 18.71 -13.13
N PRO A 16 -8.38 19.81 -13.50
CA PRO A 16 -7.60 20.59 -12.55
C PRO A 16 -8.46 21.39 -11.56
N GLU A 17 -9.77 21.56 -11.79
CA GLU A 17 -10.67 22.26 -10.87
C GLU A 17 -11.27 21.35 -9.79
N ALA A 18 -11.30 20.04 -10.02
CA ALA A 18 -11.74 19.08 -9.01
C ALA A 18 -10.92 19.23 -7.72
N THR A 19 -11.58 19.63 -6.63
CA THR A 19 -10.94 19.73 -5.32
C THR A 19 -10.64 18.32 -4.80
N PRO A 20 -9.36 17.97 -4.54
CA PRO A 20 -9.02 16.65 -4.01
C PRO A 20 -9.61 16.50 -2.61
N PRO A 21 -9.91 15.26 -2.17
CA PRO A 21 -10.31 15.02 -0.81
C PRO A 21 -9.24 15.54 0.17
N PRO A 22 -9.64 15.90 1.41
CA PRO A 22 -8.70 16.40 2.40
C PRO A 22 -7.59 15.36 2.67
N PRO A 23 -6.41 15.81 3.14
CA PRO A 23 -5.33 14.91 3.53
C PRO A 23 -5.82 13.84 4.50
N GLN A 24 -5.33 12.63 4.29
CA GLN A 24 -5.67 11.47 5.09
C GLN A 24 -4.47 11.06 5.93
N GLU A 25 -4.74 10.47 7.09
CA GLU A 25 -3.72 10.10 8.06
C GLU A 25 -4.05 8.74 8.70
N ALA A 26 -3.01 7.94 8.92
CA ALA A 26 -3.13 6.67 9.63
C ALA A 26 -1.84 6.36 10.40
N GLU A 27 -1.97 5.65 11.51
CA GLU A 27 -0.81 5.06 12.18
C GLU A 27 -0.44 3.74 11.53
N ALA A 28 0.85 3.53 11.30
CA ALA A 28 1.38 2.28 10.77
C ALA A 28 2.54 1.78 11.63
N GLU A 29 2.60 0.47 11.79
CA GLU A 29 3.77 -0.18 12.37
C GLU A 29 4.89 -0.22 11.32
N VAL A 30 6.07 0.26 11.72
CA VAL A 30 7.29 0.17 10.93
C VAL A 30 8.13 -0.97 11.48
N PRO A 31 8.37 -2.03 10.67
CA PRO A 31 9.24 -3.12 11.05
C PRO A 31 10.69 -2.63 11.19
N GLU A 32 11.48 -3.33 11.99
CA GLU A 32 12.88 -2.97 12.19
C GLU A 32 13.70 -3.15 10.89
N TYR A 33 14.55 -2.16 10.60
CA TYR A 33 15.48 -2.22 9.49
C TYR A 33 16.70 -3.06 9.93
N THR A 34 16.79 -4.30 9.46
CA THR A 34 17.91 -5.19 9.77
C THR A 34 18.73 -5.50 8.52
N PRO A 35 20.01 -5.88 8.61
CA PRO A 35 20.79 -6.32 7.44
C PRO A 35 20.17 -7.49 6.67
N LYS A 36 19.32 -8.31 7.32
CA LYS A 36 18.60 -9.43 6.69
C LYS A 36 17.40 -8.96 5.87
N THR A 37 16.71 -7.91 6.32
CA THR A 37 15.54 -7.32 5.65
C THR A 37 15.88 -6.11 4.79
N ALA A 38 17.13 -5.62 4.87
CA ALA A 38 17.65 -4.46 4.16
C ALA A 38 17.29 -4.53 2.67
N GLY A 39 16.58 -3.51 2.23
CA GLY A 39 15.90 -3.42 0.94
C GLY A 39 14.99 -2.18 0.90
N ALA A 40 14.04 -2.16 -0.03
CA ALA A 40 13.14 -1.02 -0.21
C ALA A 40 12.11 -0.92 0.92
N VAL A 41 11.76 0.33 1.27
CA VAL A 41 10.58 0.64 2.08
C VAL A 41 9.39 0.73 1.14
N ASN A 42 8.42 -0.15 1.33
CA ASN A 42 7.19 -0.24 0.54
C ASN A 42 6.01 0.16 1.42
N VAL A 43 5.13 1.02 0.91
CA VAL A 43 3.92 1.46 1.60
C VAL A 43 2.72 0.97 0.81
N HIS A 44 1.89 0.15 1.44
CA HIS A 44 0.68 -0.41 0.86
C HIS A 44 -0.54 0.31 1.42
N PHE A 45 -1.36 0.86 0.52
CA PHE A 45 -2.61 1.53 0.85
C PHE A 45 -3.78 0.59 0.57
N TYR A 46 -4.70 0.50 1.50
CA TYR A 46 -5.92 -0.30 1.40
C TYR A 46 -7.15 0.59 1.56
N SER A 47 -8.33 0.01 1.33
CA SER A 47 -9.63 0.58 1.72
C SER A 47 -9.64 0.99 3.20
N ASP A 48 -10.58 1.86 3.57
CA ASP A 48 -10.80 2.30 4.95
C ASP A 48 -9.57 2.91 5.63
N HIS A 49 -8.73 3.60 4.83
CA HIS A 49 -7.53 4.32 5.30
C HIS A 49 -6.49 3.42 5.98
N ARG A 50 -6.55 2.09 5.77
CA ARG A 50 -5.59 1.14 6.32
C ARG A 50 -4.29 1.19 5.54
N ILE A 51 -3.16 1.22 6.24
CA ILE A 51 -1.81 1.26 5.66
C ILE A 51 -0.94 0.16 6.25
N LYS A 52 -0.07 -0.43 5.42
CA LYS A 52 0.98 -1.35 5.86
C LYS A 52 2.34 -0.93 5.31
N VAL A 53 3.33 -0.80 6.20
CA VAL A 53 4.72 -0.51 5.82
C VAL A 53 5.52 -1.81 5.85
N VAL A 54 6.26 -2.07 4.78
CA VAL A 54 7.08 -3.26 4.60
C VAL A 54 8.49 -2.88 4.19
N ILE A 55 9.48 -3.46 4.84
CA ILE A 55 10.90 -3.31 4.47
C ILE A 55 11.36 -4.65 3.92
N SER A 56 11.73 -4.68 2.63
CA SER A 56 12.08 -5.92 1.95
C SER A 56 12.99 -5.68 0.75
N ARG A 57 13.96 -6.58 0.55
CA ARG A 57 14.71 -6.70 -0.71
C ARG A 57 13.96 -7.42 -1.81
N TYR A 58 12.89 -8.11 -1.45
CA TYR A 58 12.08 -8.88 -2.38
C TYR A 58 10.96 -8.01 -2.95
N ALA A 59 10.58 -8.25 -4.21
CA ALA A 59 9.37 -7.69 -4.79
C ALA A 59 8.11 -8.37 -4.24
N ILE A 60 6.94 -7.73 -4.37
CA ILE A 60 5.66 -8.17 -3.78
C ILE A 60 5.25 -9.60 -4.18
N GLU A 61 5.61 -10.05 -5.38
CA GLU A 61 5.27 -11.38 -5.90
C GLU A 61 6.22 -12.48 -5.41
N HIS A 62 7.33 -12.13 -4.78
CA HIS A 62 8.32 -13.10 -4.36
C HIS A 62 7.80 -13.94 -3.17
N PRO A 63 8.05 -15.27 -3.13
CA PRO A 63 7.54 -16.13 -2.06
C PRO A 63 7.98 -15.76 -0.63
N ARG A 64 9.09 -15.00 -0.51
CA ARG A 64 9.62 -14.49 0.77
C ARG A 64 9.29 -13.03 1.04
N TYR A 65 8.42 -12.42 0.25
CA TYR A 65 7.94 -11.08 0.58
C TYR A 65 7.20 -11.13 1.93
N PRO A 66 7.53 -10.27 2.90
CA PRO A 66 7.05 -10.39 4.27
C PRO A 66 5.62 -9.84 4.42
N MET A 67 4.68 -10.46 3.70
CA MET A 67 3.27 -10.12 3.66
C MET A 67 2.45 -11.40 3.41
N SER A 68 1.23 -11.47 3.97
CA SER A 68 0.32 -12.57 3.68
C SER A 68 -0.20 -12.48 2.24
N LYS A 69 -0.70 -13.60 1.69
CA LYS A 69 -1.31 -13.61 0.35
C LYS A 69 -2.55 -12.72 0.27
N ASP A 70 -3.32 -12.64 1.35
CA ASP A 70 -4.52 -11.81 1.40
C ASP A 70 -4.17 -10.31 1.40
N ASP A 71 -3.05 -9.94 2.02
CA ASP A 71 -2.58 -8.55 1.99
C ASP A 71 -1.89 -8.19 0.65
N THR A 72 -1.29 -9.14 -0.07
CA THR A 72 -0.71 -8.85 -1.40
C THR A 72 -1.77 -8.73 -2.49
N LYS A 73 -2.95 -9.30 -2.29
CA LYS A 73 -4.11 -9.21 -3.18
C LYS A 73 -5.39 -8.94 -2.37
N PRO A 74 -5.56 -7.72 -1.84
CA PRO A 74 -6.68 -7.38 -0.97
C PRO A 74 -8.03 -7.28 -1.70
N TRP A 75 -8.04 -7.43 -3.03
CA TRP A 75 -9.26 -7.43 -3.83
C TRP A 75 -9.75 -8.85 -4.10
N VAL A 76 -11.07 -9.02 -4.09
CA VAL A 76 -11.70 -10.24 -4.60
C VAL A 76 -11.69 -10.17 -6.12
N THR A 77 -10.90 -11.01 -6.77
CA THR A 77 -10.96 -11.16 -8.23
C THR A 77 -12.30 -11.80 -8.59
N ARG A 78 -13.15 -11.03 -9.26
CA ARG A 78 -14.36 -11.55 -9.90
C ARG A 78 -13.96 -12.58 -10.97
N THR A 79 -14.49 -13.79 -10.87
CA THR A 79 -14.27 -14.88 -11.85
C THR A 79 -15.41 -15.01 -12.86
N ASP A 80 -16.44 -14.16 -12.72
CA ASP A 80 -17.67 -14.17 -13.51
C ASP A 80 -17.65 -13.21 -14.71
N ILE A 81 -16.56 -12.46 -14.89
CA ILE A 81 -16.36 -11.63 -16.08
C ILE A 81 -15.60 -12.49 -17.10
N VAL A 82 -16.35 -13.06 -18.04
CA VAL A 82 -15.81 -13.58 -19.30
C VAL A 82 -15.97 -12.45 -20.30
N ASP A 83 -14.87 -12.00 -20.92
CA ASP A 83 -14.96 -11.01 -22.01
C ASP A 83 -15.89 -11.58 -23.10
N GLU A 84 -16.92 -10.81 -23.49
CA GLU A 84 -17.80 -11.12 -24.63
C GLU A 84 -17.05 -11.01 -25.98
#